data_AF-A0A9X2BXR1-F1
#
_entry.id   AF-A0A9X2BXR1-F1
#
_cell.length_a   1.000
_cell.length_b   1.000
_cell.length_c   1.000
_cell.angle_alpha   90.00
_cell.angle_beta   90.00
_cell.angle_gamma   90.00
#
_symmetry.space_group_name_H-M   'P 1'
#
loop_
_entity.id
_entity.type
_entity.pdbx_description
1 polymer ?
#
loop_
_entity_poly.entity_id
_entity_poly.type
_entity_poly.pdbx_seq_one_letter_code
_entity_poly.pdbx_strand_id
1 'polypeptide(L)'
;MTRLLPLLALVISLPAFADLQKCVDAQGKVSYSDRDCPNAARPAAAAPATTARAAGAAPVDDPLEILETGVPVIVQMPGRFAWLDDDTLAITTFADPAAKAPWMVRKIVAYDVPTRKASVLVPRGFVDCVNAAHELVSLDVGDLESRFAIGSRAAPSVQQFDVWDPAARKLGPAPADVKAGWHPSACMKPAPEDLGIHDLDGSKKPVRYLQPEHGTVVWGALDENGHPSGPMLLTPKKKVPLALSVNDISHEVRWLPFRKAYQLAPGVHDRLLDPPRNQPLITMDLDGRIARHAIPAGLTHQLDALNAPAPAEMTATQAGDLVVQPGMPGNGGGLYLVKGEQSRRVWCTAKPAPGQAGGTGGCAMSQPVAVSPDGCRIAFDARPAGAVANGFPDAPTVKVLTLCDGTAPTAAGKKKR
;
A
#
# COMPACT_ATOMS: atom_id res chain seq x y z
N MET A 1 44.92 6.00 -57.02
CA MET A 1 45.31 6.68 -55.77
C MET A 1 44.13 7.48 -55.25
N THR A 2 43.46 6.87 -54.28
CA THR A 2 42.66 7.42 -53.17
C THR A 2 42.11 8.86 -53.29
N ARG A 3 40.79 8.94 -53.49
CA ARG A 3 39.91 10.02 -53.02
C ARG A 3 39.04 9.45 -51.89
N LEU A 4 38.79 10.25 -50.84
CA LEU A 4 37.47 10.32 -50.18
C LEU A 4 37.42 11.51 -49.20
N LEU A 5 36.45 12.38 -49.45
CA LEU A 5 35.86 13.38 -48.58
C LEU A 5 34.86 12.71 -47.60
N PRO A 6 34.37 13.41 -46.56
CA PRO A 6 33.78 12.85 -45.35
C PRO A 6 32.32 12.42 -45.56
N LEU A 7 31.91 11.34 -44.92
CA LEU A 7 30.53 10.83 -44.95
C LEU A 7 29.99 10.64 -43.54
N LEU A 8 28.94 11.44 -43.29
CA LEU A 8 27.72 11.15 -42.53
C LEU A 8 27.81 10.54 -41.13
N ALA A 9 27.24 11.32 -40.21
CA ALA A 9 26.53 10.87 -39.03
C ALA A 9 25.67 9.62 -39.28
N LEU A 10 25.85 8.61 -38.44
CA LEU A 10 24.79 7.69 -38.06
C LEU A 10 24.94 7.41 -36.56
N VAL A 11 24.28 8.25 -35.77
CA VAL A 11 23.91 7.92 -34.39
C VAL A 11 22.93 6.77 -34.48
N ILE A 12 23.42 5.54 -34.36
CA ILE A 12 22.58 4.40 -34.06
C ILE A 12 22.45 4.38 -32.53
N SER A 13 21.38 5.02 -32.04
CA SER A 13 20.78 4.72 -30.74
C SER A 13 20.23 3.29 -30.80
N LEU A 14 20.96 2.32 -30.24
CA LEU A 14 20.46 0.98 -29.98
C LEU A 14 20.28 0.81 -28.46
N PRO A 15 19.06 0.55 -27.96
CA PRO A 15 18.81 0.17 -26.56
C PRO A 15 19.09 -1.34 -26.37
N ALA A 16 20.25 -1.82 -26.82
CA ALA A 16 20.51 -3.27 -26.94
C ALA A 16 21.38 -3.85 -25.81
N PHE A 17 21.72 -3.08 -24.78
CA PHE A 17 22.65 -3.52 -23.73
C PHE A 17 22.11 -3.37 -22.29
N ALA A 18 20.81 -3.07 -22.11
CA ALA A 18 20.24 -2.87 -20.78
C ALA A 18 20.03 -4.18 -19.97
N ASP A 19 20.12 -5.36 -20.60
CA ASP A 19 19.72 -6.64 -19.98
C ASP A 19 20.84 -7.72 -19.96
N LEU A 20 22.11 -7.36 -20.12
CA LEU A 20 23.19 -8.36 -20.04
C LEU A 20 23.64 -8.60 -18.59
N GLN A 21 23.52 -9.84 -18.13
CA GLN A 21 24.03 -10.28 -16.84
C GLN A 21 25.53 -10.59 -16.93
N LYS A 22 26.29 -10.14 -15.92
CA LYS A 22 27.72 -10.45 -15.77
C LYS A 22 27.89 -11.82 -15.12
N CYS A 23 28.45 -12.78 -15.85
CA CYS A 23 28.77 -14.12 -15.37
C CYS A 23 30.27 -14.28 -15.14
N VAL A 24 30.64 -14.98 -14.07
CA VAL A 24 32.02 -15.33 -13.74
C VAL A 24 32.12 -16.85 -13.66
N ASP A 25 32.97 -17.44 -14.49
CA ASP A 25 33.19 -18.89 -14.47
C ASP A 25 34.11 -19.33 -13.31
N ALA A 26 34.27 -20.64 -13.15
CA ALA A 26 35.10 -21.23 -12.09
C ALA A 26 36.60 -20.89 -12.21
N GLN A 27 37.03 -20.33 -13.34
CA GLN A 27 38.39 -19.91 -13.64
C GLN A 27 38.56 -18.39 -13.50
N GLY A 28 37.51 -17.66 -13.12
CA GLY A 28 37.53 -16.21 -12.91
C GLY A 28 37.39 -15.39 -14.20
N LYS A 29 37.06 -16.02 -15.33
CA LYS A 29 36.82 -15.32 -16.59
C LYS A 29 35.43 -14.71 -16.59
N VAL A 30 35.35 -13.43 -16.98
CA VAL A 30 34.11 -12.67 -17.04
C VAL A 30 33.52 -12.75 -18.44
N SER A 31 32.23 -13.06 -18.54
CA SER A 31 31.44 -12.96 -19.77
C SER A 31 30.10 -12.27 -19.52
N TYR A 32 29.55 -11.63 -20.54
CA TYR A 32 28.24 -10.97 -20.48
C TYR A 32 27.27 -11.76 -21.36
N SER A 33 26.14 -12.18 -20.79
CA SER A 33 25.13 -12.99 -21.49
C SER A 33 23.72 -12.48 -21.20
N ASP A 34 22.82 -12.68 -22.17
CA ASP A 34 21.38 -12.45 -22.09
C ASP A 34 20.61 -13.66 -21.49
N ARG A 35 21.32 -14.61 -20.88
CA ARG A 35 20.80 -15.85 -20.31
C ARG A 35 21.39 -16.09 -18.93
N ASP A 36 20.65 -16.80 -18.08
CA ASP A 36 21.09 -17.16 -16.72
C ASP A 36 22.49 -17.78 -16.74
N CYS A 37 23.36 -17.33 -15.83
CA CYS A 37 24.73 -17.85 -15.74
C CYS A 37 24.73 -19.36 -15.52
N PRO A 38 25.47 -20.15 -16.31
CA PRO A 38 25.56 -21.59 -16.10
C PRO A 38 26.13 -21.87 -14.71
N ASN A 39 25.33 -22.54 -13.87
CA ASN A 39 25.61 -22.81 -12.47
C ASN A 39 27.03 -23.34 -12.26
N ALA A 40 27.88 -22.55 -11.60
CA ALA A 40 29.07 -23.08 -10.93
C ALA A 40 28.60 -24.08 -9.85
N ALA A 41 29.04 -25.32 -9.95
CA ALA A 41 28.65 -26.42 -9.08
C ALA A 41 28.88 -26.07 -7.60
N ARG A 42 27.78 -25.93 -6.85
CA ARG A 42 27.79 -25.81 -5.39
C ARG A 42 28.10 -27.21 -4.80
N PRO A 43 29.05 -27.36 -3.85
CA PRO A 43 29.26 -28.64 -3.19
C PRO A 43 27.97 -29.07 -2.47
N ALA A 44 27.58 -30.33 -2.67
CA ALA A 44 26.31 -30.90 -2.25
C ALA A 44 26.18 -30.90 -0.72
N ALA A 45 25.25 -30.10 -0.21
CA ALA A 45 24.69 -30.29 1.13
C ALA A 45 23.70 -31.44 1.06
N ALA A 46 23.79 -32.38 2.02
CA ALA A 46 22.94 -33.55 2.11
C ALA A 46 21.45 -33.18 2.06
N ALA A 47 20.71 -33.92 1.23
CA ALA A 47 19.27 -33.72 1.04
C ALA A 47 18.51 -33.95 2.37
N PRO A 48 17.69 -32.99 2.84
CA PRO A 48 16.72 -33.28 3.87
C PRO A 48 15.65 -34.21 3.29
N ALA A 49 15.31 -35.26 4.03
CA ALA A 49 14.29 -36.23 3.68
C ALA A 49 12.98 -35.52 3.28
N THR A 50 12.54 -35.74 2.04
CA THR A 50 11.22 -35.36 1.56
C THR A 50 10.18 -36.23 2.25
N THR A 51 9.64 -35.76 3.37
CA THR A 51 8.27 -36.10 3.74
C THR A 51 7.36 -35.41 2.74
N ALA A 52 6.54 -36.20 2.04
CA ALA A 52 5.45 -35.70 1.22
C ALA A 52 4.54 -34.83 2.10
N ARG A 53 4.69 -33.51 2.00
CA ARG A 53 3.80 -32.54 2.64
C ARG A 53 2.50 -32.56 1.84
N ALA A 54 1.40 -32.84 2.53
CA ALA A 54 0.06 -32.85 1.96
C ALA A 54 -0.20 -31.62 1.08
N ALA A 55 -0.87 -31.83 -0.05
CA ALA A 55 -1.47 -30.75 -0.84
C ALA A 55 -2.24 -29.81 0.11
N GLY A 56 -1.96 -28.50 0.01
CA GLY A 56 -2.50 -27.49 0.90
C GLY A 56 -4.01 -27.63 1.06
N ALA A 57 -4.48 -27.78 2.30
CA ALA A 57 -5.90 -27.78 2.58
C ALA A 57 -6.52 -26.46 2.10
N ALA A 58 -7.76 -26.51 1.61
CA ALA A 58 -8.50 -25.31 1.25
C ALA A 58 -8.55 -24.34 2.46
N PRO A 59 -8.51 -23.02 2.23
CA PRO A 59 -8.64 -22.05 3.30
C PRO A 59 -9.91 -22.31 4.10
N VAL A 60 -9.78 -22.21 5.41
CA VAL A 60 -10.94 -22.31 6.31
C VAL A 60 -11.69 -20.98 6.28
N ASP A 61 -13.01 -21.05 6.08
CA ASP A 61 -13.89 -19.91 6.31
C ASP A 61 -14.02 -19.69 7.81
N ASP A 62 -13.59 -18.52 8.28
CA ASP A 62 -13.62 -18.11 9.68
C ASP A 62 -14.06 -16.65 9.75
N PRO A 63 -15.36 -16.38 9.58
CA PRO A 63 -15.86 -15.03 9.38
C PRO A 63 -15.72 -14.19 10.65
N LEU A 64 -15.19 -12.98 10.50
CA LEU A 64 -15.13 -11.99 11.56
C LEU A 64 -16.37 -11.09 11.54
N GLU A 65 -16.84 -10.65 12.72
CA GLU A 65 -17.87 -9.61 12.79
C GLU A 65 -17.35 -8.33 12.12
N ILE A 66 -18.23 -7.67 11.37
CA ILE A 66 -17.91 -6.43 10.68
C ILE A 66 -18.70 -5.27 11.25
N LEU A 67 -17.98 -4.18 11.51
CA LEU A 67 -18.59 -2.93 11.92
C LEU A 67 -18.93 -2.11 10.69
N GLU A 68 -20.21 -1.83 10.48
CA GLU A 68 -20.65 -0.88 9.47
C GLU A 68 -20.66 0.53 10.06
N THR A 69 -19.93 1.44 9.43
CA THR A 69 -19.85 2.84 9.91
C THR A 69 -21.15 3.61 9.65
N GLY A 70 -21.93 3.19 8.66
CA GLY A 70 -23.08 3.93 8.14
C GLY A 70 -22.71 5.23 7.41
N VAL A 71 -21.41 5.54 7.27
CA VAL A 71 -20.94 6.74 6.59
C VAL A 71 -20.69 6.41 5.13
N PRO A 72 -21.40 7.06 4.17
CA PRO A 72 -21.21 6.80 2.76
C PRO A 72 -19.88 7.38 2.28
N VAL A 73 -19.23 6.72 1.32
CA VAL A 73 -18.00 7.22 0.69
C VAL A 73 -18.17 7.57 -0.77
N ILE A 74 -17.32 8.48 -1.23
CA ILE A 74 -17.22 8.89 -2.62
C ILE A 74 -16.20 7.99 -3.32
N VAL A 75 -16.68 6.95 -4.01
CA VAL A 75 -15.79 5.95 -4.64
C VAL A 75 -14.97 6.46 -5.82
N GLN A 76 -15.28 7.63 -6.37
CA GLN A 76 -14.64 8.14 -7.58
C GLN A 76 -13.29 8.80 -7.32
N MET A 77 -12.78 8.80 -6.07
CA MET A 77 -11.58 9.54 -5.70
C MET A 77 -10.64 8.72 -4.78
N PRO A 78 -9.32 9.00 -4.83
CA PRO A 78 -8.38 8.59 -3.78
C PRO A 78 -8.67 9.33 -2.45
N GLY A 79 -8.09 8.88 -1.34
CA GLY A 79 -8.24 9.56 -0.03
C GLY A 79 -9.64 9.44 0.62
N ARG A 80 -10.36 8.34 0.34
CA ARG A 80 -11.73 8.13 0.83
C ARG A 80 -11.82 8.00 2.34
N PHE A 81 -10.86 7.29 2.92
CA PHE A 81 -10.72 7.13 4.36
C PHE A 81 -9.26 6.86 4.72
N ALA A 82 -8.87 7.30 5.91
CA ALA A 82 -7.53 7.11 6.46
C ALA A 82 -7.60 7.04 7.99
N TRP A 83 -6.76 6.22 8.59
CA TRP A 83 -6.68 6.10 10.04
C TRP A 83 -5.92 7.29 10.63
N LEU A 84 -6.57 8.04 11.53
CA LEU A 84 -5.97 9.14 12.29
C LEU A 84 -5.14 8.62 13.46
N ASP A 85 -5.63 7.55 14.08
CA ASP A 85 -4.96 6.78 15.13
C ASP A 85 -5.46 5.31 15.05
N ASP A 86 -5.20 4.52 16.09
CA ASP A 86 -5.55 3.09 16.14
C ASP A 86 -7.05 2.79 16.10
N ASP A 87 -7.89 3.77 16.50
CA ASP A 87 -9.32 3.60 16.75
C ASP A 87 -10.20 4.60 15.99
N THR A 88 -9.61 5.64 15.42
CA THR A 88 -10.32 6.74 14.76
C THR A 88 -10.04 6.75 13.27
N LEU A 89 -11.10 6.56 12.48
CA LEU A 89 -11.05 6.61 11.03
C LEU A 89 -11.58 7.96 10.53
N ALA A 90 -10.76 8.70 9.78
CA ALA A 90 -11.27 9.82 9.00
C ALA A 90 -11.93 9.29 7.73
N ILE A 91 -13.14 9.76 7.43
CA ILE A 91 -13.92 9.38 6.25
C ILE A 91 -14.31 10.65 5.50
N THR A 92 -13.89 10.76 4.24
CA THR A 92 -14.33 11.78 3.30
C THR A 92 -15.69 11.38 2.74
N THR A 93 -16.71 12.20 3.00
CA THR A 93 -18.11 11.94 2.62
C THR A 93 -18.78 13.19 2.05
N PHE A 94 -20.02 13.06 1.62
CA PHE A 94 -20.80 14.16 1.07
C PHE A 94 -21.15 15.19 2.16
N ALA A 95 -20.81 16.46 1.95
CA ALA A 95 -21.31 17.55 2.78
C ALA A 95 -22.76 17.88 2.40
N ASP A 96 -23.06 17.87 1.10
CA ASP A 96 -24.40 18.06 0.55
C ASP A 96 -24.68 17.00 -0.53
N PRO A 97 -25.35 15.88 -0.18
CA PRO A 97 -25.74 14.85 -1.12
C PRO A 97 -26.70 15.33 -2.23
N ALA A 98 -27.40 16.44 -2.02
CA ALA A 98 -28.38 16.99 -2.95
C ALA A 98 -27.78 18.03 -3.91
N ALA A 99 -26.51 18.39 -3.76
CA ALA A 99 -25.83 19.32 -4.65
C ALA A 99 -25.83 18.81 -6.10
N LYS A 100 -25.71 19.72 -7.08
CA LYS A 100 -25.63 19.33 -8.51
C LYS A 100 -24.43 18.43 -8.82
N ALA A 101 -23.33 18.63 -8.09
CA ALA A 101 -22.14 17.79 -8.14
C ALA A 101 -21.74 17.37 -6.71
N PRO A 102 -22.43 16.38 -6.10
CA PRO A 102 -22.23 16.01 -4.69
C PRO A 102 -20.79 15.62 -4.37
N TRP A 103 -20.08 15.02 -5.32
CA TRP A 103 -18.69 14.63 -5.15
C TRP A 103 -17.72 15.81 -5.01
N MET A 104 -18.11 17.03 -5.42
CA MET A 104 -17.31 18.25 -5.22
C MET A 104 -17.54 18.89 -3.85
N VAL A 105 -18.67 18.61 -3.20
CA VAL A 105 -19.11 19.21 -1.94
C VAL A 105 -19.00 18.19 -0.81
N ARG A 106 -17.90 18.25 -0.08
CA ARG A 106 -17.43 17.15 0.78
C ARG A 106 -17.20 17.61 2.20
N LYS A 107 -17.29 16.69 3.15
CA LYS A 107 -16.90 16.88 4.55
C LYS A 107 -16.04 15.71 5.01
N ILE A 108 -15.37 15.92 6.13
CA ILE A 108 -14.57 14.89 6.80
C ILE A 108 -15.26 14.54 8.11
N VAL A 109 -15.50 13.26 8.32
CA VAL A 109 -16.07 12.70 9.54
C VAL A 109 -14.99 11.87 10.24
N ALA A 110 -14.79 12.08 11.53
CA ALA A 110 -14.11 11.11 12.39
C ALA A 110 -15.13 10.06 12.82
N TYR A 111 -14.87 8.81 12.50
CA TYR A 111 -15.60 7.67 13.02
C TYR A 111 -14.75 7.00 14.11
N ASP A 112 -15.25 7.02 15.34
CA ASP A 112 -14.63 6.33 16.45
C ASP A 112 -15.13 4.89 16.52
N VAL A 113 -14.23 3.93 16.32
CA VAL A 113 -14.56 2.50 16.24
C VAL A 113 -15.11 1.96 17.57
N PRO A 114 -14.47 2.19 18.74
CA PRO A 114 -15.00 1.72 20.02
C PRO A 114 -16.41 2.21 20.34
N THR A 115 -16.69 3.52 20.22
CA THR A 115 -18.03 4.05 20.58
C THR A 115 -19.03 4.01 19.43
N ARG A 116 -18.59 3.66 18.21
CA ARG A 116 -19.39 3.62 16.99
C ARG A 116 -20.05 4.96 16.65
N LYS A 117 -19.39 6.06 17.01
CA LYS A 117 -19.90 7.43 16.82
C LYS A 117 -19.13 8.15 15.72
N ALA A 118 -19.88 8.82 14.87
CA ALA A 118 -19.36 9.75 13.87
C ALA A 118 -19.47 11.19 14.39
N SER A 119 -18.42 11.99 14.21
CA SER A 119 -18.42 13.43 14.42
C SER A 119 -17.83 14.14 13.21
N VAL A 120 -18.35 15.33 12.89
CA VAL A 120 -17.78 16.15 11.81
C VAL A 120 -16.46 16.73 12.29
N LEU A 121 -15.37 16.40 11.61
CA LEU A 121 -14.05 17.00 11.82
C LEU A 121 -13.89 18.29 11.03
N VAL A 122 -14.22 18.23 9.74
CA VAL A 122 -14.14 19.37 8.83
C VAL A 122 -15.46 19.46 8.08
N PRO A 123 -16.22 20.56 8.21
CA PRO A 123 -17.55 20.66 7.63
C PRO A 123 -17.53 20.78 6.10
N ARG A 124 -16.44 21.33 5.53
CA ARG A 124 -16.20 21.39 4.08
C ARG A 124 -14.73 21.08 3.78
N GLY A 125 -14.46 19.94 3.16
CA GLY A 125 -13.11 19.52 2.80
C GLY A 125 -12.97 18.02 2.57
N PHE A 126 -11.74 17.59 2.31
CA PHE A 126 -11.37 16.17 2.19
C PHE A 126 -9.98 15.89 2.75
N VAL A 127 -9.75 14.63 3.12
CA VAL A 127 -8.43 14.15 3.57
C VAL A 127 -7.58 13.85 2.35
N ASP A 128 -6.39 14.46 2.28
CA ASP A 128 -5.39 14.18 1.24
C ASP A 128 -4.51 13.00 1.69
N CYS A 129 -3.92 13.12 2.88
CA CYS A 129 -3.12 12.06 3.50
C CYS A 129 -3.09 12.15 5.03
N VAL A 130 -2.67 11.06 5.67
CA VAL A 130 -2.43 11.00 7.13
C VAL A 130 -1.08 10.32 7.39
N ASN A 131 -0.31 10.91 8.31
CA ASN A 131 0.86 10.27 8.91
C ASN A 131 0.64 10.15 10.43
N ALA A 132 0.05 9.04 10.83
CA ALA A 132 -0.32 8.78 12.23
C ALA A 132 0.89 8.78 13.19
N ALA A 133 2.11 8.51 12.71
CA ALA A 133 3.30 8.52 13.57
C ALA A 133 3.72 9.92 14.02
N HIS A 134 3.37 10.95 13.25
CA HIS A 134 3.58 12.35 13.62
C HIS A 134 2.26 13.08 13.87
N GLU A 135 1.16 12.32 13.98
CA GLU A 135 -0.20 12.85 14.17
C GLU A 135 -0.55 13.90 13.11
N LEU A 136 0.08 13.85 11.94
CA LEU A 136 -0.02 14.88 10.92
C LEU A 136 -1.10 14.49 9.91
N VAL A 137 -1.98 15.44 9.62
CA VAL A 137 -3.06 15.28 8.66
C VAL A 137 -2.95 16.39 7.64
N SER A 138 -2.90 16.02 6.35
CA SER A 138 -3.04 16.99 5.27
C SER A 138 -4.47 16.98 4.76
N LEU A 139 -5.04 18.17 4.69
CA LEU A 139 -6.43 18.39 4.40
C LEU A 139 -6.54 19.45 3.33
N ASP A 140 -7.62 19.37 2.58
CA ASP A 140 -8.04 20.46 1.72
C ASP A 140 -9.36 20.98 2.25
N VAL A 141 -9.36 22.22 2.73
CA VAL A 141 -10.52 22.84 3.37
C VAL A 141 -11.21 23.76 2.37
N GLY A 142 -12.51 23.60 2.23
CA GLY A 142 -13.33 24.28 1.23
C GLY A 142 -14.00 23.31 0.26
N ASP A 143 -14.61 23.87 -0.79
CA ASP A 143 -15.27 23.08 -1.82
C ASP A 143 -14.34 22.85 -3.00
N LEU A 144 -14.30 21.62 -3.50
CA LEU A 144 -13.50 21.28 -4.67
C LEU A 144 -13.95 22.01 -5.93
N GLU A 145 -15.23 22.38 -5.97
CA GLU A 145 -15.85 23.14 -7.05
C GLU A 145 -15.05 24.41 -7.38
N SER A 146 -14.51 25.09 -6.36
CA SER A 146 -13.70 26.30 -6.52
C SER A 146 -12.45 26.11 -7.37
N ARG A 147 -11.92 24.87 -7.47
CA ARG A 147 -10.73 24.56 -8.28
C ARG A 147 -11.04 24.19 -9.73
N PHE A 148 -12.24 23.70 -10.01
CA PHE A 148 -12.57 23.14 -11.33
C PHE A 148 -13.59 23.97 -12.11
N ALA A 149 -14.40 24.80 -11.44
CA ALA A 149 -15.44 25.59 -12.09
C ALA A 149 -15.03 27.07 -12.19
N ILE A 150 -14.71 27.52 -13.42
CA ILE A 150 -14.46 28.92 -13.74
C ILE A 150 -15.69 29.76 -13.35
N GLY A 151 -15.49 30.78 -12.50
CA GLY A 151 -16.57 31.65 -12.02
C GLY A 151 -17.40 31.07 -10.86
N SER A 152 -16.96 29.97 -10.23
CA SER A 152 -17.61 29.43 -9.04
C SER A 152 -17.64 30.46 -7.90
N ARG A 153 -18.75 30.46 -7.14
CA ARG A 153 -18.91 31.22 -5.90
C ARG A 153 -18.63 30.37 -4.65
N ALA A 154 -18.18 29.13 -4.84
CA ALA A 154 -17.87 28.22 -3.75
C ALA A 154 -16.66 28.72 -2.94
N ALA A 155 -16.58 28.34 -1.66
CA ALA A 155 -15.46 28.72 -0.81
C ALA A 155 -14.14 28.16 -1.39
N PRO A 156 -13.06 28.98 -1.47
CA PRO A 156 -11.78 28.52 -1.99
C PRO A 156 -11.26 27.29 -1.26
N SER A 157 -10.82 26.29 -2.03
CA SER A 157 -10.21 25.07 -1.51
C SER A 157 -8.74 25.32 -1.18
N VAL A 158 -8.40 25.37 0.11
CA VAL A 158 -7.05 25.65 0.61
C VAL A 158 -6.46 24.39 1.23
N GLN A 159 -5.29 23.99 0.72
CA GLN A 159 -4.52 22.90 1.32
C GLN A 159 -3.88 23.36 2.63
N GLN A 160 -4.05 22.58 3.69
CA GLN A 160 -3.49 22.85 5.01
C GLN A 160 -3.01 21.58 5.71
N PHE A 161 -2.11 21.78 6.67
CA PHE A 161 -1.67 20.74 7.59
C PHE A 161 -2.22 21.01 8.99
N ASP A 162 -2.80 19.97 9.59
CA ASP A 162 -3.30 19.96 10.95
C ASP A 162 -2.65 18.81 11.74
N VAL A 163 -2.60 18.96 13.07
CA VAL A 163 -2.22 17.90 14.01
C VAL A 163 -3.50 17.29 14.58
N TRP A 164 -3.58 15.97 14.54
CA TRP A 164 -4.58 15.18 15.23
C TRP A 164 -4.21 15.06 16.71
N ASP A 165 -5.13 15.42 17.60
CA ASP A 165 -5.01 15.12 19.02
C ASP A 165 -5.86 13.86 19.32
N PRO A 166 -5.25 12.68 19.54
CA PRO A 166 -5.98 11.45 19.81
C PRO A 166 -6.81 11.50 21.10
N ALA A 167 -6.33 12.26 22.11
CA ALA A 167 -6.99 12.35 23.41
C ALA A 167 -8.23 13.26 23.34
N ALA A 168 -8.11 14.41 22.69
CA ALA A 168 -9.23 15.33 22.50
C ALA A 168 -10.13 14.95 21.31
N ARG A 169 -9.66 14.07 20.43
CA ARG A 169 -10.29 13.65 19.17
C ARG A 169 -10.63 14.83 18.27
N LYS A 170 -9.66 15.72 18.09
CA LYS A 170 -9.82 16.98 17.36
C LYS A 170 -8.59 17.27 16.51
N LEU A 171 -8.82 18.01 15.43
CA LEU A 171 -7.76 18.62 14.65
C LEU A 171 -7.42 19.99 15.23
N GLY A 172 -6.12 20.25 15.37
CA GLY A 172 -5.56 21.55 15.70
C GLY A 172 -4.64 22.03 14.58
N PRO A 173 -4.41 23.34 14.44
CA PRO A 173 -3.48 23.86 13.45
C PRO A 173 -2.08 23.31 13.73
N ALA A 174 -1.43 22.71 12.73
CA ALA A 174 -0.07 22.23 12.93
C ALA A 174 0.91 23.42 13.14
N PRO A 175 1.82 23.35 14.12
CA PRO A 175 2.88 24.34 14.28
C PRO A 175 3.74 24.51 13.01
N ALA A 176 4.29 25.71 12.79
CA ALA A 176 5.05 26.00 11.57
C ALA A 176 6.31 25.13 11.42
N ASP A 177 6.96 24.80 12.53
CA ASP A 177 8.10 23.88 12.61
C ASP A 177 7.73 22.43 12.30
N VAL A 178 6.51 22.00 12.67
CA VAL A 178 5.97 20.69 12.28
C VAL A 178 5.71 20.63 10.78
N LYS A 179 5.21 21.71 10.18
CA LYS A 179 4.93 21.80 8.73
C LYS A 179 6.20 21.96 7.88
N ALA A 180 7.26 22.51 8.45
CA ALA A 180 8.44 22.92 7.70
C ALA A 180 9.09 21.75 6.96
N GLY A 181 9.03 21.81 5.63
CA GLY A 181 9.62 20.82 4.73
C GLY A 181 8.79 19.56 4.51
N TRP A 182 7.53 19.47 4.96
CA TRP A 182 6.64 18.35 4.64
C TRP A 182 5.90 18.56 3.32
N HIS A 183 5.77 17.48 2.53
CA HIS A 183 5.00 17.49 1.30
C HIS A 183 3.51 17.22 1.59
N PRO A 184 2.59 18.11 1.18
CA PRO A 184 1.21 18.05 1.64
C PRO A 184 0.41 16.90 1.04
N SER A 185 0.71 16.41 -0.15
CA SER A 185 -0.01 15.24 -0.69
C SER A 185 0.58 13.89 -0.30
N ALA A 186 1.72 13.88 0.39
CA ALA A 186 2.36 12.64 0.83
C ALA A 186 2.40 12.49 2.35
N CYS A 187 2.23 13.59 3.10
CA CYS A 187 2.42 13.63 4.55
C CYS A 187 3.74 12.96 4.91
N MET A 188 4.79 13.32 4.18
CA MET A 188 6.17 12.88 4.37
C MET A 188 7.10 14.06 4.18
N LYS A 189 8.27 14.04 4.82
CA LYS A 189 9.29 15.06 4.67
C LYS A 189 10.24 14.69 3.51
N PRO A 190 10.16 15.36 2.35
CA PRO A 190 11.16 15.19 1.31
C PRO A 190 12.58 15.52 1.76
N ALA A 191 13.56 14.87 1.14
CA ALA A 191 14.95 15.30 1.25
C ALA A 191 15.12 16.69 0.59
N PRO A 192 15.99 17.57 1.12
CA PRO A 192 16.18 18.93 0.59
C PRO A 192 16.46 18.99 -0.92
N GLU A 193 17.22 18.03 -1.44
CA GLU A 193 17.58 17.87 -2.85
C GLU A 193 16.38 17.54 -3.77
N ASP A 194 15.27 17.08 -3.20
CA ASP A 194 14.06 16.72 -3.94
C ASP A 194 12.96 17.81 -3.87
N LEU A 195 13.21 18.91 -3.15
CA LEU A 195 12.32 20.07 -3.09
C LEU A 195 12.27 20.76 -4.46
N GLY A 196 11.13 20.70 -5.14
CA GLY A 196 10.93 21.24 -6.50
C GLY A 196 10.44 20.21 -7.53
N ILE A 197 10.29 18.97 -7.08
CA ILE A 197 9.77 17.86 -7.87
C ILE A 197 8.27 17.71 -7.56
N HIS A 198 7.42 18.43 -8.29
CA HIS A 198 5.97 18.26 -8.19
C HIS A 198 5.49 17.38 -9.35
N ASP A 199 5.47 16.07 -9.14
CA ASP A 199 4.47 15.12 -9.68
C ASP A 199 4.82 13.71 -9.18
N LEU A 200 4.12 13.21 -8.16
CA LEU A 200 4.36 11.87 -7.58
C LEU A 200 3.81 10.75 -8.48
N ASP A 201 2.83 11.06 -9.33
CA ASP A 201 2.17 10.08 -10.20
C ASP A 201 2.85 9.90 -11.56
N GLY A 202 3.61 10.90 -12.03
CA GLY A 202 4.25 10.86 -13.35
C GLY A 202 5.77 10.63 -13.34
N SER A 203 6.44 10.87 -12.20
CA SER A 203 7.89 10.97 -12.19
C SER A 203 8.57 9.69 -11.68
N LYS A 204 9.22 8.97 -12.60
CA LYS A 204 10.13 7.83 -12.34
C LYS A 204 11.42 8.29 -11.62
N LYS A 205 11.29 9.01 -10.50
CA LYS A 205 12.44 9.58 -9.79
C LYS A 205 13.10 8.57 -8.87
N PRO A 206 14.39 8.73 -8.55
CA PRO A 206 15.19 7.76 -7.83
C PRO A 206 14.94 7.68 -6.31
N VAL A 207 14.01 8.42 -5.71
CA VAL A 207 13.93 8.57 -4.25
C VAL A 207 12.53 8.27 -3.70
N ARG A 208 12.46 7.50 -2.61
CA ARG A 208 11.27 7.37 -1.75
C ARG A 208 11.60 7.93 -0.36
N TYR A 209 10.76 8.84 0.08
CA TYR A 209 10.85 9.45 1.41
C TYR A 209 10.37 8.47 2.48
N LEU A 210 11.14 8.37 3.55
CA LEU A 210 10.71 7.71 4.78
C LEU A 210 10.34 8.78 5.81
N GLN A 211 10.10 8.36 7.05
CA GLN A 211 9.99 9.31 8.15
C GLN A 211 11.33 10.05 8.35
N PRO A 212 11.30 11.33 8.74
CA PRO A 212 12.50 12.16 8.86
C PRO A 212 13.65 11.49 9.65
N GLU A 213 13.32 10.81 10.74
CA GLU A 213 14.26 10.14 11.64
C GLU A 213 14.79 8.80 11.09
N HIS A 214 14.10 8.20 10.12
CA HIS A 214 14.42 6.88 9.58
C HIS A 214 15.29 6.94 8.32
N GLY A 215 15.38 8.11 7.68
CA GLY A 215 16.25 8.35 6.54
C GLY A 215 15.50 8.36 5.20
N THR A 216 16.13 7.86 4.15
CA THR A 216 15.60 7.94 2.78
C THR A 216 16.05 6.73 1.96
N VAL A 217 15.16 6.19 1.14
CA VAL A 217 15.51 5.10 0.20
C VAL A 217 15.76 5.72 -1.17
N VAL A 218 16.93 5.45 -1.74
CA VAL A 218 17.36 5.96 -3.05
C VAL A 218 17.67 4.77 -3.96
N TRP A 219 17.09 4.69 -5.16
CA TRP A 219 17.44 3.71 -6.20
C TRP A 219 18.09 4.36 -7.41
N GLY A 220 19.05 3.67 -8.02
CA GLY A 220 19.74 4.20 -9.21
C GLY A 220 20.79 5.26 -8.90
N ALA A 221 21.28 5.33 -7.66
CA ALA A 221 22.55 5.99 -7.39
C ALA A 221 23.63 5.33 -8.25
N LEU A 222 24.52 6.10 -8.87
CA LEU A 222 25.61 5.51 -9.62
C LEU A 222 26.68 5.02 -8.65
N ASP A 223 27.26 3.85 -8.91
CA ASP A 223 28.46 3.39 -8.23
C ASP A 223 29.64 4.33 -8.55
N GLU A 224 30.80 4.08 -7.94
CA GLU A 224 32.02 4.88 -8.18
C GLU A 224 32.47 4.88 -9.66
N ASN A 225 31.94 3.98 -10.49
CA ASN A 225 32.24 3.83 -11.91
C ASN A 225 31.12 4.37 -12.82
N GLY A 226 30.07 4.97 -12.27
CA GLY A 226 28.96 5.50 -13.08
C GLY A 226 27.89 4.46 -13.45
N HIS A 227 27.89 3.24 -12.89
CA HIS A 227 26.86 2.24 -13.16
C HIS A 227 25.67 2.37 -12.21
N PRO A 228 24.43 2.12 -12.66
CA PRO A 228 23.27 2.09 -11.77
C PRO A 228 23.47 1.06 -10.65
N SER A 229 23.61 1.53 -9.42
CA SER A 229 23.62 0.68 -8.22
C SER A 229 22.18 0.37 -7.78
N GLY A 230 22.02 -0.76 -7.10
CA GLY A 230 20.74 -1.14 -6.51
C GLY A 230 20.27 -0.14 -5.45
N PRO A 231 19.03 -0.27 -4.96
CA PRO A 231 18.51 0.63 -3.94
C PRO A 231 19.38 0.68 -2.68
N MET A 232 19.49 1.85 -2.08
CA MET A 232 20.21 2.10 -0.83
C MET A 232 19.31 2.81 0.17
N LEU A 233 19.39 2.42 1.44
CA LEU A 233 18.87 3.17 2.56
C LEU A 233 19.95 4.14 3.07
N LEU A 234 19.68 5.42 2.98
CA LEU A 234 20.50 6.49 3.53
C LEU A 234 19.93 6.89 4.88
N THR A 235 20.68 6.66 5.95
CA THR A 235 20.33 7.10 7.32
C THR A 235 21.30 8.20 7.76
N PRO A 236 21.01 8.94 8.84
CA PRO A 236 21.95 9.92 9.39
C PRO A 236 23.32 9.36 9.77
N LYS A 237 23.42 8.03 10.02
CA LYS A 237 24.64 7.38 10.54
C LYS A 237 25.34 6.49 9.52
N LYS A 238 24.63 5.95 8.54
CA LYS A 238 25.13 4.92 7.62
C LYS A 238 24.36 4.91 6.31
N LYS A 239 25.03 4.45 5.25
CA LYS A 239 24.41 4.03 3.98
C LYS A 239 24.34 2.50 3.98
N VAL A 240 23.18 1.93 3.66
CA VAL A 240 22.94 0.49 3.65
C VAL A 240 22.49 0.07 2.26
N PRO A 241 23.27 -0.72 1.50
CA PRO A 241 22.81 -1.33 0.27
C PRO A 241 21.67 -2.30 0.55
N LEU A 242 20.57 -2.16 -0.19
CA LEU A 242 19.42 -3.05 -0.08
C LEU A 242 19.55 -4.15 -1.13
N ALA A 243 19.33 -5.40 -0.72
CA ALA A 243 19.33 -6.56 -1.63
C ALA A 243 18.02 -6.63 -2.44
N LEU A 244 17.79 -5.60 -3.25
CA LEU A 244 16.60 -5.37 -4.06
C LEU A 244 17.01 -4.98 -5.49
N SER A 245 16.16 -5.35 -6.45
CA SER A 245 16.20 -4.70 -7.77
C SER A 245 15.58 -3.30 -7.68
N VAL A 246 15.95 -2.41 -8.59
CA VAL A 246 15.30 -1.09 -8.72
C VAL A 246 13.81 -1.23 -8.97
N ASN A 247 13.39 -2.30 -9.66
CA ASN A 247 11.99 -2.56 -9.99
C ASN A 247 11.19 -3.23 -8.87
N ASP A 248 11.82 -3.58 -7.75
CA ASP A 248 11.16 -4.26 -6.63
C ASP A 248 10.41 -3.28 -5.69
N ILE A 249 10.61 -1.97 -5.80
CA ILE A 249 10.07 -0.97 -4.85
C ILE A 249 8.87 -0.24 -5.47
N SER A 250 7.75 -0.22 -4.75
CA SER A 250 6.53 0.47 -5.14
C SER A 250 6.66 2.00 -5.05
N HIS A 251 5.71 2.69 -5.67
CA HIS A 251 5.51 4.12 -5.47
C HIS A 251 4.97 4.43 -4.06
N GLU A 252 4.22 3.49 -3.47
CA GLU A 252 3.51 3.66 -2.20
C GLU A 252 4.25 3.00 -1.04
N VAL A 253 5.44 3.52 -0.71
CA VAL A 253 6.17 3.06 0.49
C VAL A 253 5.45 3.51 1.76
N ARG A 254 5.18 2.57 2.66
CA ARG A 254 4.37 2.81 3.86
C ARG A 254 5.09 2.37 5.13
N TRP A 255 5.07 3.22 6.16
CA TRP A 255 5.53 2.85 7.49
C TRP A 255 4.52 1.91 8.18
N LEU A 256 5.00 0.85 8.79
CA LEU A 256 4.22 -0.13 9.56
C LEU A 256 4.68 -0.10 11.03
N PRO A 257 4.13 0.78 11.89
CA PRO A 257 4.57 0.93 13.28
C PRO A 257 4.56 -0.39 14.06
N PHE A 258 3.53 -1.20 13.85
CA PHE A 258 3.33 -2.50 14.50
C PHE A 258 4.41 -3.54 14.18
N ARG A 259 5.09 -3.44 13.02
CA ARG A 259 6.25 -4.27 12.66
C ARG A 259 7.59 -3.54 12.79
N LYS A 260 7.57 -2.23 13.08
CA LYS A 260 8.75 -1.34 13.03
C LYS A 260 9.52 -1.48 11.72
N ALA A 261 8.79 -1.52 10.61
CA ALA A 261 9.32 -1.74 9.28
C ALA A 261 8.55 -0.92 8.24
N TYR A 262 9.16 -0.70 7.09
CA TYR A 262 8.50 -0.16 5.90
C TYR A 262 7.99 -1.30 5.02
N GLN A 263 6.78 -1.17 4.50
CA GLN A 263 6.35 -1.92 3.31
C GLN A 263 6.91 -1.21 2.09
N LEU A 264 7.82 -1.87 1.37
CA LEU A 264 8.44 -1.33 0.18
C LEU A 264 7.64 -1.65 -1.09
N ALA A 265 6.96 -2.79 -1.13
CA ALA A 265 6.04 -3.15 -2.19
C ALA A 265 4.96 -4.11 -1.66
N PRO A 266 3.70 -3.99 -2.12
CA PRO A 266 2.69 -5.01 -1.83
C PRO A 266 3.06 -6.33 -2.51
N GLY A 267 2.59 -7.45 -1.95
CA GLY A 267 2.65 -8.72 -2.67
C GLY A 267 1.55 -8.77 -3.71
N VAL A 268 1.81 -9.37 -4.86
CA VAL A 268 0.84 -9.41 -5.97
C VAL A 268 0.85 -10.78 -6.60
N HIS A 269 -0.32 -11.40 -6.73
CA HIS A 269 -0.52 -12.56 -7.60
C HIS A 269 -1.42 -12.14 -8.78
N ASP A 270 -0.83 -11.99 -9.95
CA ASP A 270 -1.51 -11.63 -11.19
C ASP A 270 -1.57 -12.84 -12.13
N ARG A 271 -2.76 -13.41 -12.25
CA ARG A 271 -3.04 -14.55 -13.13
C ARG A 271 -3.35 -14.16 -14.57
N LEU A 272 -3.64 -12.88 -14.83
CA LEU A 272 -4.01 -12.40 -16.16
C LEU A 272 -2.79 -12.33 -17.08
N LEU A 273 -1.59 -12.44 -16.51
CA LEU A 273 -0.34 -12.62 -17.22
C LEU A 273 -0.11 -14.10 -17.52
N ASP A 274 0.48 -14.38 -18.69
CA ASP A 274 0.97 -15.71 -19.07
C ASP A 274 2.50 -15.67 -19.20
N PRO A 275 3.27 -16.32 -18.29
CA PRO A 275 2.79 -17.09 -17.15
C PRO A 275 2.26 -16.21 -15.99
N PRO A 276 1.41 -16.77 -15.09
CA PRO A 276 0.98 -16.08 -13.88
C PRO A 276 2.17 -15.58 -13.06
N ARG A 277 2.04 -14.35 -12.51
CA ARG A 277 3.12 -13.68 -11.79
C ARG A 277 2.79 -13.58 -10.31
N ASN A 278 3.58 -14.25 -9.46
CA ASN A 278 3.50 -14.14 -8.01
C ASN A 278 4.72 -13.38 -7.45
N GLN A 279 4.50 -12.14 -7.05
CA GLN A 279 5.48 -11.26 -6.42
C GLN A 279 5.29 -11.23 -4.90
N PRO A 280 6.37 -11.30 -4.11
CA PRO A 280 6.26 -11.23 -2.68
C PRO A 280 5.93 -9.81 -2.20
N LEU A 281 5.24 -9.72 -1.06
CA LEU A 281 5.24 -8.54 -0.20
C LEU A 281 6.67 -8.32 0.29
N ILE A 282 7.18 -7.11 0.10
CA ILE A 282 8.54 -6.73 0.49
C ILE A 282 8.46 -5.75 1.65
N THR A 283 9.08 -6.10 2.77
CA THR A 283 9.25 -5.21 3.92
C THR A 283 10.72 -4.98 4.24
N MET A 284 11.03 -3.84 4.86
CA MET A 284 12.36 -3.43 5.25
C MET A 284 12.34 -2.90 6.68
N ASP A 285 13.14 -3.48 7.57
CA ASP A 285 13.31 -2.92 8.92
C ASP A 285 14.16 -1.64 8.91
N LEU A 286 14.24 -0.95 10.06
CA LEU A 286 15.02 0.29 10.18
C LEU A 286 16.53 0.12 9.96
N ASP A 287 17.04 -1.11 10.01
CA ASP A 287 18.44 -1.43 9.74
C ASP A 287 18.72 -1.75 8.26
N GLY A 288 17.68 -1.79 7.44
CA GLY A 288 17.75 -2.11 6.01
C GLY A 288 17.65 -3.61 5.70
N ARG A 289 17.27 -4.46 6.67
CA ARG A 289 17.06 -5.89 6.41
C ARG A 289 15.74 -6.08 5.67
N ILE A 290 15.80 -6.83 4.58
CA ILE A 290 14.67 -7.12 3.71
C ILE A 290 14.02 -8.45 4.11
N ALA A 291 12.70 -8.45 4.26
CA ALA A 291 11.89 -9.66 4.35
C ALA A 291 10.94 -9.74 3.14
N ARG A 292 10.79 -10.94 2.58
CA ARG A 292 9.96 -11.23 1.41
C ARG A 292 8.93 -12.30 1.79
N HIS A 293 7.66 -11.98 1.64
CA HIS A 293 6.54 -12.85 2.00
C HIS A 293 5.71 -13.10 0.75
N ALA A 294 5.71 -14.32 0.21
CA ALA A 294 4.90 -14.66 -0.95
C ALA A 294 3.48 -15.10 -0.54
N ILE A 295 2.52 -14.94 -1.45
CA ILE A 295 1.19 -15.53 -1.24
C ILE A 295 1.39 -17.05 -1.21
N PRO A 296 0.85 -17.77 -0.19
CA PRO A 296 1.07 -19.20 -0.05
C PRO A 296 0.61 -19.96 -1.29
N ALA A 297 1.39 -20.95 -1.72
CA ALA A 297 1.11 -21.70 -2.94
C ALA A 297 -0.28 -22.35 -2.93
N GLY A 298 -0.74 -22.83 -1.77
CA GLY A 298 -2.08 -23.39 -1.61
C GLY A 298 -3.19 -22.38 -1.93
N LEU A 299 -3.05 -21.14 -1.46
CA LEU A 299 -4.00 -20.07 -1.76
C LEU A 299 -3.90 -19.66 -3.24
N THR A 300 -2.69 -19.52 -3.79
CA THR A 300 -2.47 -19.24 -5.21
C THR A 300 -3.15 -20.27 -6.11
N HIS A 301 -2.91 -21.57 -5.90
CA HIS A 301 -3.53 -22.64 -6.67
C HIS A 301 -5.05 -22.60 -6.62
N GLN A 302 -5.63 -22.28 -5.46
CA GLN A 302 -7.08 -22.15 -5.34
C GLN A 302 -7.61 -20.95 -6.12
N LEU A 303 -6.96 -19.80 -6.01
CA LEU A 303 -7.35 -18.59 -6.74
C LEU A 303 -7.30 -18.86 -8.25
N ASP A 304 -6.25 -19.53 -8.73
CA ASP A 304 -6.11 -19.91 -10.14
C ASP A 304 -7.21 -20.87 -10.58
N ALA A 305 -7.48 -21.92 -9.80
CA ALA A 305 -8.54 -22.89 -10.09
C ALA A 305 -9.95 -22.25 -10.15
N LEU A 306 -10.17 -21.18 -9.38
CA LEU A 306 -11.44 -20.47 -9.31
C LEU A 306 -11.58 -19.34 -10.35
N ASN A 307 -10.58 -19.12 -11.21
CA ASN A 307 -10.60 -18.09 -12.26
C ASN A 307 -11.07 -16.72 -11.74
N ALA A 308 -10.61 -16.29 -10.57
CA ALA A 308 -10.95 -14.95 -10.08
C ALA A 308 -10.55 -13.85 -11.09
N PRO A 309 -11.23 -12.70 -11.05
CA PRO A 309 -11.22 -11.77 -12.16
C PRO A 309 -10.09 -10.75 -12.15
N ALA A 310 -9.36 -10.61 -11.03
CA ALA A 310 -8.38 -9.55 -10.82
C ALA A 310 -7.16 -10.05 -10.05
N PRO A 311 -6.02 -9.34 -10.08
CA PRO A 311 -4.88 -9.65 -9.24
C PRO A 311 -5.25 -9.69 -7.76
N ALA A 312 -4.64 -10.60 -7.00
CA ALA A 312 -4.71 -10.59 -5.54
C ALA A 312 -3.56 -9.74 -4.99
N GLU A 313 -3.86 -8.86 -4.05
CA GLU A 313 -2.86 -8.00 -3.42
C GLU A 313 -2.68 -8.36 -1.95
N MET A 314 -1.43 -8.36 -1.49
CA MET A 314 -1.06 -8.72 -0.13
C MET A 314 -0.41 -7.55 0.60
N THR A 315 -0.88 -7.29 1.81
CA THR A 315 -0.46 -6.17 2.64
C THR A 315 -0.20 -6.63 4.08
N ALA A 316 0.77 -6.03 4.76
CA ALA A 316 1.10 -6.42 6.13
C ALA A 316 0.03 -5.96 7.15
N THR A 317 -0.30 -6.81 8.12
CA THR A 317 -1.07 -6.45 9.33
C THR A 317 -0.41 -7.05 10.58
N GLN A 318 -0.87 -6.69 11.77
CA GLN A 318 -0.35 -7.24 13.04
C GLN A 318 -0.76 -8.71 13.22
N ALA A 319 -1.96 -9.07 12.75
CA ALA A 319 -2.49 -10.42 12.86
C ALA A 319 -1.97 -11.37 11.76
N GLY A 320 -1.10 -10.94 10.84
CA GLY A 320 -0.65 -11.73 9.69
C GLY A 320 -0.60 -10.88 8.43
N ASP A 321 -0.32 -11.48 7.27
CA ASP A 321 -0.44 -10.77 5.99
C ASP A 321 -1.88 -10.91 5.49
N LEU A 322 -2.46 -9.81 5.02
CA LEU A 322 -3.82 -9.78 4.50
C LEU A 322 -3.77 -9.82 2.98
N VAL A 323 -4.41 -10.82 2.38
CA VAL A 323 -4.61 -10.93 0.93
C VAL A 323 -6.01 -10.47 0.58
N VAL A 324 -6.09 -9.48 -0.31
CA VAL A 324 -7.31 -8.94 -0.88
C VAL A 324 -7.50 -9.54 -2.27
N GLN A 325 -8.56 -10.33 -2.45
CA GLN A 325 -8.97 -10.80 -3.77
C GLN A 325 -10.31 -10.16 -4.13
N PRO A 326 -10.33 -9.20 -5.08
CA PRO A 326 -11.59 -8.68 -5.61
C PRO A 326 -12.37 -9.79 -6.32
N GLY A 327 -13.70 -9.81 -6.17
CA GLY A 327 -14.56 -10.73 -6.92
C GLY A 327 -15.78 -11.22 -6.13
N MET A 328 -16.40 -12.31 -6.57
CA MET A 328 -17.46 -13.01 -5.83
C MET A 328 -16.89 -14.19 -5.04
N PRO A 329 -17.53 -14.66 -3.95
CA PRO A 329 -17.01 -15.79 -3.16
C PRO A 329 -16.78 -17.04 -4.00
N GLY A 330 -17.68 -17.30 -4.95
CA GLY A 330 -17.63 -18.46 -5.86
C GLY A 330 -16.43 -18.46 -6.80
N ASN A 331 -15.82 -17.30 -7.05
CA ASN A 331 -14.60 -17.19 -7.86
C ASN A 331 -13.36 -16.95 -6.97
N GLY A 332 -13.46 -17.11 -5.65
CA GLY A 332 -12.34 -16.86 -4.74
C GLY A 332 -12.24 -15.42 -4.23
N GLY A 333 -13.25 -14.57 -4.47
CA GLY A 333 -13.33 -13.23 -3.88
C GLY A 333 -13.40 -13.27 -2.35
N GLY A 334 -12.76 -12.30 -1.70
CA GLY A 334 -12.79 -12.16 -0.24
C GLY A 334 -11.49 -11.58 0.34
N LEU A 335 -11.47 -11.49 1.67
CA LEU A 335 -10.28 -11.15 2.43
C LEU A 335 -9.73 -12.38 3.11
N TYR A 336 -8.43 -12.62 2.96
CA TYR A 336 -7.75 -13.77 3.54
C TYR A 336 -6.67 -13.30 4.52
N LEU A 337 -6.68 -13.84 5.72
CA LEU A 337 -5.58 -13.68 6.66
C LEU A 337 -4.60 -14.84 6.47
N VAL A 338 -3.33 -14.51 6.25
CA VAL A 338 -2.24 -15.44 5.97
C VAL A 338 -1.21 -15.41 7.09
N LYS A 339 -0.82 -16.60 7.55
CA LYS A 339 0.27 -16.83 8.52
C LYS A 339 1.11 -18.02 8.06
N GLY A 340 2.25 -17.75 7.43
CA GLY A 340 3.04 -18.80 6.78
C GLY A 340 2.22 -19.49 5.69
N GLU A 341 2.18 -20.82 5.67
CA GLU A 341 1.42 -21.60 4.67
C GLU A 341 -0.09 -21.68 4.96
N GLN A 342 -0.54 -21.15 6.10
CA GLN A 342 -1.96 -21.19 6.46
C GLN A 342 -2.66 -19.91 6.00
N SER A 343 -3.81 -20.08 5.36
CA SER A 343 -4.71 -18.99 4.97
C SER A 343 -6.13 -19.29 5.46
N ARG A 344 -6.81 -18.27 5.97
CA ARG A 344 -8.25 -18.33 6.32
C ARG A 344 -8.99 -17.18 5.66
N ARG A 345 -10.20 -17.42 5.15
CA ARG A 345 -11.05 -16.36 4.58
C ARG A 345 -11.87 -15.73 5.71
N VAL A 346 -11.65 -14.45 5.97
CA VAL A 346 -12.23 -13.72 7.11
C VAL A 346 -13.39 -12.80 6.71
N TRP A 347 -13.53 -12.52 5.41
CA TRP A 347 -14.63 -11.73 4.86
C TRP A 347 -15.10 -12.29 3.53
N CYS A 348 -16.41 -12.17 3.28
CA CYS A 348 -17.08 -12.72 2.11
C CYS A 348 -16.98 -14.26 2.04
N THR A 349 -17.30 -14.88 3.18
CA THR A 349 -17.28 -16.34 3.36
C THR A 349 -18.54 -17.00 2.83
N ALA A 350 -18.53 -18.32 2.68
CA ALA A 350 -19.71 -19.09 2.29
C ALA A 350 -20.83 -19.04 3.35
N LYS A 351 -20.45 -18.90 4.63
CA LYS A 351 -21.37 -18.70 5.77
C LYS A 351 -21.04 -17.35 6.44
N PRO A 352 -21.63 -16.23 5.98
CA PRO A 352 -21.29 -14.90 6.47
C PRO A 352 -21.71 -14.72 7.94
N ALA A 353 -20.85 -14.05 8.72
CA ALA A 353 -21.20 -13.48 10.02
C ALA A 353 -22.13 -12.24 9.83
N PRO A 354 -22.78 -11.72 10.90
CA PRO A 354 -23.59 -10.50 10.81
C PRO A 354 -22.84 -9.34 10.13
N GLY A 355 -23.51 -8.65 9.20
CA GLY A 355 -22.96 -7.51 8.45
C GLY A 355 -22.07 -7.88 7.24
N GLN A 356 -21.69 -9.15 7.07
CA GLN A 356 -20.92 -9.57 5.90
C GLN A 356 -21.81 -9.71 4.65
N ALA A 357 -21.20 -9.49 3.48
CA ALA A 357 -21.87 -9.76 2.22
C ALA A 357 -22.07 -11.28 2.04
N GLY A 358 -23.32 -11.71 1.89
CA GLY A 358 -23.69 -13.08 1.51
C GLY A 358 -24.25 -13.14 0.09
N GLY A 359 -24.03 -14.26 -0.61
CA GLY A 359 -24.65 -14.52 -1.92
C GLY A 359 -23.99 -13.80 -3.11
N THR A 360 -24.75 -13.68 -4.21
CA THR A 360 -24.30 -13.16 -5.52
C THR A 360 -24.06 -11.65 -5.55
N GLY A 361 -24.29 -10.93 -4.45
CA GLY A 361 -24.14 -9.48 -4.31
C GLY A 361 -22.70 -8.93 -4.20
N GLY A 362 -21.69 -9.77 -4.44
CA GLY A 362 -20.29 -9.39 -4.70
C GLY A 362 -19.44 -9.00 -3.48
N CYS A 363 -18.23 -9.58 -3.39
CA CYS A 363 -17.13 -9.10 -2.54
C CYS A 363 -16.42 -7.90 -3.20
N ALA A 364 -17.20 -6.99 -3.79
CA ALA A 364 -16.67 -5.87 -4.55
C ALA A 364 -16.04 -4.87 -3.57
N MET A 365 -14.72 -4.94 -3.47
CA MET A 365 -13.88 -3.98 -2.76
C MET A 365 -13.21 -3.11 -3.80
N SER A 366 -13.44 -1.80 -3.75
CA SER A 366 -12.60 -0.90 -4.53
C SER A 366 -11.34 -0.60 -3.71
N GLN A 367 -10.23 -1.18 -4.17
CA GLN A 367 -8.93 -1.12 -3.52
C GLN A 367 -8.40 0.32 -3.35
N PRO A 368 -7.40 0.52 -2.46
CA PRO A 368 -6.86 -0.43 -1.47
C PRO A 368 -7.53 -0.32 -0.08
N VAL A 369 -7.31 -1.33 0.77
CA VAL A 369 -7.75 -1.31 2.18
C VAL A 369 -6.82 -0.45 3.03
N ALA A 370 -7.37 0.25 4.02
CA ALA A 370 -6.58 1.02 4.98
C ALA A 370 -6.34 0.20 6.25
N VAL A 371 -5.07 0.00 6.61
CA VAL A 371 -4.67 -0.71 7.84
C VAL A 371 -4.39 0.31 8.94
N SER A 372 -4.91 0.09 10.15
CA SER A 372 -4.67 0.97 11.30
C SER A 372 -3.20 0.97 11.73
N PRO A 373 -2.72 2.01 12.44
CA PRO A 373 -1.31 2.10 12.86
C PRO A 373 -0.85 0.95 13.78
N ASP A 374 -1.73 0.42 14.63
CA ASP A 374 -1.50 -0.81 15.42
C ASP A 374 -1.54 -2.11 14.58
N GLY A 375 -1.95 -2.04 13.32
CA GLY A 375 -2.07 -3.17 12.41
C GLY A 375 -3.23 -4.12 12.73
N CYS A 376 -4.11 -3.76 13.66
CA CYS A 376 -5.15 -4.65 14.19
C CYS A 376 -6.54 -4.40 13.62
N ARG A 377 -6.74 -3.31 12.85
CA ARG A 377 -8.00 -3.01 12.18
C ARG A 377 -7.75 -2.72 10.71
N ILE A 378 -8.74 -3.06 9.91
CA ILE A 378 -8.78 -2.71 8.50
C ILE A 378 -10.07 -2.00 8.17
N ALA A 379 -9.97 -0.93 7.41
CA ALA A 379 -11.10 -0.20 6.85
C ALA A 379 -11.12 -0.41 5.33
N PHE A 380 -12.32 -0.63 4.80
CA PHE A 380 -12.53 -0.79 3.37
C PHE A 380 -13.96 -0.38 2.99
N ASP A 381 -14.16 0.09 1.78
CA ASP A 381 -15.50 0.25 1.25
C ASP A 381 -16.01 -1.07 0.66
N ALA A 382 -17.25 -1.40 0.97
CA ALA A 382 -17.97 -2.50 0.39
C ALA A 382 -19.44 -2.12 0.27
N ARG A 383 -20.10 -2.61 -0.79
CA ARG A 383 -21.55 -2.39 -0.94
C ARG A 383 -22.32 -3.12 0.18
N PRO A 384 -23.49 -2.61 0.57
CA PRO A 384 -24.41 -3.36 1.42
C PRO A 384 -24.78 -4.70 0.79
N ALA A 385 -24.99 -5.73 1.62
CA ALA A 385 -25.51 -7.01 1.15
C ALA A 385 -26.90 -6.79 0.50
N GLY A 386 -27.04 -7.11 -0.80
CA GLY A 386 -28.32 -7.00 -1.52
C GLY A 386 -28.53 -5.72 -2.35
N ALA A 387 -27.55 -4.81 -2.42
CA ALA A 387 -27.64 -3.62 -3.28
C ALA A 387 -27.60 -3.99 -4.77
N VAL A 388 -28.64 -3.60 -5.52
CA VAL A 388 -28.75 -3.80 -6.98
C VAL A 388 -28.21 -2.56 -7.68
N ALA A 389 -27.46 -2.72 -8.77
CA ALA A 389 -26.63 -1.68 -9.39
C ALA A 389 -27.35 -0.45 -10.02
N ASN A 390 -28.60 -0.16 -9.67
CA ASN A 390 -29.42 0.85 -10.34
C ASN A 390 -29.78 2.02 -9.42
N GLY A 391 -29.09 3.15 -9.60
CA GLY A 391 -29.43 4.44 -9.01
C GLY A 391 -28.54 4.81 -7.84
N PHE A 392 -28.44 6.12 -7.59
CA PHE A 392 -27.52 6.71 -6.62
C PHE A 392 -27.83 6.55 -5.09
N PRO A 393 -28.86 5.84 -4.57
CA PRO A 393 -29.01 5.73 -3.11
C PRO A 393 -28.10 4.68 -2.44
N ASP A 394 -27.38 3.84 -3.20
CA ASP A 394 -26.51 2.79 -2.65
C ASP A 394 -25.01 3.19 -2.63
N ALA A 395 -24.69 4.40 -2.17
CA ALA A 395 -23.30 4.77 -1.95
C ALA A 395 -22.67 3.78 -0.95
N PRO A 396 -21.55 3.11 -1.28
CA PRO A 396 -20.96 2.14 -0.37
C PRO A 396 -20.55 2.85 0.92
N THR A 397 -20.69 2.16 2.02
CA THR A 397 -20.26 2.64 3.33
C THR A 397 -18.89 2.07 3.65
N VAL A 398 -18.16 2.74 4.55
CA VAL A 398 -16.94 2.14 5.08
C VAL A 398 -17.31 1.05 6.06
N LYS A 399 -16.62 -0.08 5.95
CA LYS A 399 -16.68 -1.18 6.89
C LYS A 399 -15.35 -1.32 7.60
N VAL A 400 -15.39 -1.74 8.86
CA VAL A 400 -14.20 -2.00 9.69
C VAL A 400 -14.22 -3.44 10.18
N LEU A 401 -13.10 -4.14 9.98
CA LEU A 401 -12.84 -5.46 10.57
C LEU A 401 -11.72 -5.35 11.59
N THR A 402 -11.90 -5.99 12.74
CA THR A 402 -10.88 -6.13 13.78
C THR A 402 -10.22 -7.50 13.64
N LEU A 403 -8.90 -7.50 13.40
CA LEU A 403 -8.10 -8.70 13.12
C LEU A 403 -7.41 -9.28 14.36
N CYS A 404 -7.13 -8.45 15.36
CA CYS A 404 -6.53 -8.85 16.61
C CYS A 404 -7.59 -8.92 17.71
N ASP A 405 -7.55 -9.95 18.54
CA ASP A 405 -8.25 -9.93 19.82
C ASP A 405 -7.59 -8.83 20.66
N GLY A 406 -8.33 -7.81 21.09
CA GLY A 406 -7.84 -6.52 21.65
C GLY A 406 -6.96 -6.57 22.91
N THR A 407 -6.30 -7.68 23.21
CA THR A 407 -5.12 -7.71 24.06
C THR A 407 -3.95 -7.05 23.35
N ALA A 408 -3.75 -5.75 23.60
CA ALA A 408 -2.51 -5.08 23.27
C ALA A 408 -1.31 -5.94 23.74
N PRO A 409 -0.18 -6.00 23.00
CA PRO A 409 1.01 -6.63 23.52
C PRO A 409 1.42 -5.87 24.77
N THR A 410 1.31 -6.53 25.93
CA THR A 410 1.82 -6.01 27.19
C THR A 410 3.29 -5.67 26.98
N ALA A 411 3.61 -4.37 27.08
CA ALA A 411 4.97 -3.90 27.01
C ALA A 411 5.82 -4.69 28.02
N ALA A 412 6.64 -5.60 27.49
CA ALA A 412 7.54 -6.41 28.28
C ALA A 412 8.54 -5.49 28.98
N GLY A 413 8.37 -5.33 30.30
CA GLY A 413 9.43 -5.05 31.26
C GLY A 413 10.23 -3.76 31.09
N LYS A 414 9.68 -2.62 31.52
CA LYS A 414 10.53 -1.60 32.14
C LYS A 414 11.07 -2.17 33.46
N LYS A 415 12.24 -2.80 33.42
CA LYS A 415 13.06 -3.00 34.63
C LYS A 415 13.48 -1.61 35.12
N LYS A 416 13.04 -1.26 36.34
CA LYS A 416 13.60 -0.16 37.12
C LYS A 416 15.13 -0.32 37.19
N ARG A 417 15.85 0.74 36.84
CA ARG A 417 17.13 1.07 37.46
C ARG A 417 16.96 2.41 38.13
#